data_AF-A0A3D5FBK0-F1
#
_entry.id   AF-A0A3D5FBK0-F1
#
_cell.length_a   1.000
_cell.length_b   1.000
_cell.length_c   1.000
_cell.angle_alpha   90.00
_cell.angle_beta   90.00
_cell.angle_gamma   90.00
#
_symmetry.space_group_name_H-M   'P 1'
#
loop_
_entity.id
_entity.type
_entity.pdbx_description
1 polymer ?
#
loop_
_entity_poly.entity_id
_entity_poly.type
_entity_poly.pdbx_seq_one_letter_code
_entity_poly.pdbx_strand_id
1 'polypeptide(L)'
;MQKRMLTGLWACASLVVASGCAQTSDTELYPATVVALTNQQKVQIERVISDWFGGTKVTLADDVFTNSSLVTIERRGHVDSQGRLVEGRHNNQAYSFT
;
A
#
# COMPACT_ATOMS: atom_id res chain seq x y z
N MET A 1 72.15 -27.72 11.02
CA MET A 1 71.27 -27.02 11.98
C MET A 1 70.06 -26.51 11.19
N GLN A 2 68.89 -27.17 11.29
CA GLN A 2 67.74 -26.79 12.14
C GLN A 2 67.20 -25.39 11.78
N LYS A 3 65.95 -25.11 11.37
CA LYS A 3 64.62 -25.76 11.41
C LYS A 3 63.76 -25.07 10.32
N ARG A 4 62.89 -25.79 9.58
CA ARG A 4 61.39 -25.79 9.66
C ARG A 4 60.80 -24.38 9.88
N MET A 5 59.84 -23.88 9.11
CA MET A 5 58.47 -24.40 8.94
C MET A 5 57.83 -23.71 7.72
N LEU A 6 57.24 -24.45 6.76
CA LEU A 6 55.78 -24.65 6.66
C LEU A 6 54.95 -23.40 6.95
N THR A 7 54.50 -22.71 5.91
CA THR A 7 53.16 -22.09 5.82
C THR A 7 53.02 -21.41 4.46
N GLY A 8 51.99 -21.80 3.71
CA GLY A 8 51.68 -21.17 2.43
C GLY A 8 50.63 -21.88 1.60
N LEU A 9 50.04 -22.98 2.08
CA LEU A 9 48.75 -23.45 1.54
C LEU A 9 47.65 -22.61 2.18
N TRP A 10 47.38 -21.44 1.60
CA TRP A 10 46.15 -20.70 1.88
C TRP A 10 45.33 -20.61 0.59
N ALA A 11 44.85 -21.77 0.16
CA ALA A 11 43.73 -21.86 -0.77
C ALA A 11 42.45 -21.51 0.00
N CYS A 12 42.22 -20.22 0.23
CA CYS A 12 40.87 -19.74 0.54
C CYS A 12 40.05 -19.80 -0.74
N ALA A 13 39.52 -20.98 -1.04
CA ALA A 13 38.37 -21.11 -1.90
C ALA A 13 37.21 -20.39 -1.21
N SER A 14 37.04 -19.10 -1.50
CA SER A 14 35.85 -18.34 -1.15
C SER A 14 34.68 -18.95 -1.92
N LEU A 15 34.07 -20.00 -1.36
CA LEU A 15 32.71 -20.39 -1.72
C LEU A 15 31.82 -19.23 -1.29
N VAL A 16 31.64 -18.27 -2.20
CA VAL A 16 30.58 -17.28 -2.11
C VAL A 16 29.29 -18.09 -2.18
N VAL A 17 28.71 -18.33 -1.01
CA VAL A 17 27.35 -18.86 -0.89
C VAL A 17 26.46 -17.80 -1.50
N ALA A 18 26.13 -17.99 -2.78
CA ALA A 18 25.02 -17.31 -3.41
C ALA A 18 23.78 -17.70 -2.61
N SER A 19 23.39 -16.86 -1.65
CA SER A 19 22.09 -16.90 -1.03
C SER A 19 21.10 -16.46 -2.10
N GLY A 20 20.74 -17.41 -2.97
CA GLY A 20 19.69 -17.23 -3.95
C GLY A 20 18.43 -16.81 -3.22
N CYS A 21 17.71 -15.84 -3.78
CA CYS A 21 16.35 -15.51 -3.36
C CYS A 21 15.59 -16.82 -3.17
N ALA A 22 15.09 -17.09 -1.97
CA ALA A 22 14.16 -18.18 -1.77
C ALA A 22 13.00 -17.90 -2.74
N GLN A 23 12.85 -18.75 -3.76
CA GLN A 23 11.70 -18.74 -4.65
C GLN A 23 10.49 -18.96 -3.74
N THR A 24 9.79 -17.87 -3.39
CA THR A 24 8.50 -17.99 -2.74
C THR A 24 7.64 -18.75 -3.73
N SER A 25 7.11 -19.90 -3.33
CA SER A 25 6.15 -20.66 -4.14
C SER A 25 5.13 -19.68 -4.72
N ASP A 26 4.82 -19.83 -6.01
CA ASP A 26 3.80 -19.05 -6.71
C ASP A 26 2.50 -19.12 -5.92
N THR A 27 2.31 -18.17 -5.03
CA THR A 27 1.13 -18.08 -4.19
C THR A 27 0.06 -17.54 -5.10
N GLU A 28 -0.97 -18.34 -5.34
CA GLU A 28 -2.10 -17.94 -6.16
C GLU A 28 -2.64 -16.61 -5.62
N LEU A 29 -2.56 -15.56 -6.44
CA LEU A 29 -3.03 -14.24 -6.07
C LEU A 29 -4.55 -14.24 -6.19
N TYR A 30 -5.24 -13.98 -5.07
CA TYR A 30 -6.68 -13.79 -5.06
C TYR A 30 -7.03 -12.30 -5.10
N PRO A 31 -8.12 -11.92 -5.78
CA PRO A 31 -8.64 -10.57 -5.71
C PRO A 31 -8.93 -10.18 -4.25
N ALA A 32 -8.41 -9.03 -3.82
CA ALA A 32 -8.70 -8.45 -2.51
C ALA A 32 -10.04 -7.70 -2.52
N THR A 33 -11.09 -8.36 -3.01
CA THR A 33 -12.46 -7.84 -3.03
C THR A 33 -13.33 -8.61 -2.03
N VAL A 34 -14.39 -7.97 -1.57
CA VAL A 34 -15.36 -8.55 -0.64
C VAL A 34 -16.67 -8.85 -1.37
N VAL A 35 -17.35 -9.93 -1.01
CA VAL A 35 -18.68 -10.21 -1.57
C VAL A 35 -19.70 -9.17 -1.10
N ALA A 36 -19.61 -8.76 0.17
CA ALA A 36 -20.42 -7.70 0.76
C ALA A 36 -19.74 -7.15 2.01
N LEU A 37 -20.07 -5.91 2.38
CA LEU A 37 -19.74 -5.32 3.67
C LEU A 37 -20.98 -5.23 4.54
N THR A 38 -20.81 -5.50 5.82
CA THR A 38 -21.81 -5.13 6.81
C THR A 38 -21.82 -3.61 7.03
N ASN A 39 -22.97 -3.07 7.44
CA ASN A 39 -23.08 -1.65 7.79
C ASN A 39 -22.06 -1.24 8.86
N GLN A 40 -21.77 -2.12 9.82
CA GLN A 40 -20.79 -1.82 10.87
C GLN A 40 -19.36 -1.69 10.30
N GLN A 41 -18.95 -2.57 9.40
CA GLN A 41 -17.65 -2.49 8.73
C GLN A 41 -17.55 -1.22 7.88
N LYS A 42 -18.60 -0.90 7.12
CA LYS A 42 -18.66 0.32 6.32
C LYS A 42 -18.46 1.58 7.18
N VAL A 43 -19.21 1.70 8.28
CA VAL A 43 -19.07 2.81 9.23
C VAL A 43 -17.67 2.86 9.87
N GLN A 44 -17.05 1.70 10.10
CA GLN A 44 -15.68 1.64 10.60
C GLN A 44 -14.67 2.21 9.59
N ILE A 45 -14.77 1.81 8.33
CA ILE A 45 -13.89 2.30 7.27
C ILE A 45 -14.11 3.80 7.05
N GLU A 46 -15.36 4.26 7.00
CA GLU A 46 -15.70 5.69 6.88
C GLU A 46 -15.08 6.52 8.01
N ARG A 47 -15.11 6.01 9.26
CA ARG A 47 -14.48 6.67 10.41
C ARG A 47 -12.97 6.76 10.24
N VAL A 48 -12.30 5.66 9.89
CA VAL A 48 -10.83 5.65 9.73
C VAL A 48 -10.39 6.62 8.64
N ILE A 49 -11.07 6.62 7.49
CA ILE A 49 -10.78 7.57 6.41
C ILE A 49 -11.08 9.01 6.85
N SER A 50 -12.20 9.24 7.55
CA SER A 50 -12.57 10.56 8.08
C SER A 50 -11.49 11.11 9.02
N ASP A 51 -11.00 10.30 9.96
CA ASP A 51 -9.96 10.68 10.92
C ASP A 51 -8.65 11.07 10.19
N TRP A 52 -8.26 10.30 9.17
CA TRP A 52 -7.12 10.64 8.32
C TRP A 52 -7.31 11.93 7.51
N PHE A 53 -8.55 12.26 7.14
CA PHE A 53 -8.92 13.49 6.44
C PHE A 53 -9.30 14.64 7.38
N GLY A 54 -8.77 14.64 8.61
CA GLY A 54 -8.97 15.73 9.56
C GLY A 54 -10.41 15.86 10.06
N GLY A 55 -11.14 14.74 10.17
CA GLY A 55 -12.53 14.68 10.64
C GLY A 55 -13.56 15.08 9.60
N THR A 56 -13.18 15.18 8.32
CA THR A 56 -14.13 15.45 7.23
C THR A 56 -15.11 14.28 7.10
N LYS A 57 -16.41 14.55 7.02
CA LYS A 57 -17.42 13.49 6.81
C LYS A 57 -17.17 12.78 5.46
N VAL A 58 -16.97 11.48 5.52
CA VAL A 58 -16.79 10.58 4.36
C VAL A 58 -17.99 9.64 4.29
N THR A 59 -18.45 9.36 3.08
CA THR A 59 -19.50 8.37 2.81
C THR A 59 -19.01 7.46 1.70
N LEU A 60 -19.07 6.15 1.93
CA LEU A 60 -18.73 5.14 0.93
C LEU A 60 -20.00 4.64 0.23
N ALA A 61 -19.83 4.11 -0.98
CA ALA A 61 -20.89 3.37 -1.66
C ALA A 61 -21.18 2.05 -0.91
N ASP A 62 -22.37 1.49 -1.08
CA ASP A 62 -22.77 0.23 -0.43
C ASP A 62 -22.00 -0.99 -0.97
N ASP A 63 -21.53 -0.89 -2.21
CA ASP A 63 -20.77 -1.90 -2.94
C ASP A 63 -19.26 -1.61 -2.94
N VAL A 64 -18.78 -0.73 -2.06
CA VAL A 64 -17.34 -0.45 -1.93
C VAL A 64 -16.58 -1.75 -1.67
N PHE A 65 -15.44 -1.92 -2.34
CA PHE A 65 -14.60 -3.12 -2.33
C PHE A 65 -15.18 -4.39 -2.98
N THR A 66 -16.35 -4.34 -3.61
CA THR A 66 -16.92 -5.52 -4.31
C THR A 66 -16.27 -5.78 -5.67
N ASN A 67 -15.99 -4.71 -6.42
CA ASN A 67 -15.43 -4.79 -7.77
C ASN A 67 -13.95 -4.40 -7.86
N SER A 68 -13.42 -3.71 -6.84
CA SER A 68 -12.06 -3.16 -6.82
C SER A 68 -11.55 -3.12 -5.39
N SER A 69 -10.31 -3.56 -5.15
CA SER A 69 -9.63 -3.37 -3.86
C SER A 69 -9.17 -1.94 -3.64
N LEU A 70 -9.27 -1.08 -4.67
CA LEU A 70 -8.83 0.31 -4.64
C LEU A 70 -10.02 1.25 -4.44
N VAL A 71 -9.85 2.21 -3.52
CA VAL A 71 -10.75 3.34 -3.34
C VAL A 71 -9.97 4.63 -3.47
N THR A 72 -10.47 5.54 -4.29
CA THR A 72 -9.94 6.89 -4.45
C THR A 72 -10.89 7.88 -3.80
N ILE A 73 -10.39 8.69 -2.87
CA ILE A 73 -11.15 9.77 -2.24
C ILE A 73 -10.65 11.10 -2.80
N GLU A 74 -11.56 11.81 -3.47
CA GLU A 74 -11.29 13.14 -4.01
C GLU A 74 -11.89 14.22 -3.11
N ARG A 75 -11.14 15.31 -2.91
CA ARG A 75 -11.68 16.48 -2.22
C ARG A 75 -12.66 17.19 -3.16
N ARG A 76 -13.88 17.50 -2.66
CA ARG A 76 -14.82 18.35 -3.39
C ARG A 76 -14.16 19.67 -3.79
N GLY A 77 -14.42 20.11 -5.02
CA GLY A 77 -14.00 21.43 -5.49
C GLY A 77 -14.52 22.54 -4.58
N HIS A 78 -13.73 23.61 -4.40
CA HIS A 78 -14.21 24.80 -3.68
C HIS A 78 -15.34 25.42 -4.49
N VAL A 79 -16.41 25.80 -3.80
CA VAL A 79 -17.55 26.52 -4.39
C VAL A 79 -17.59 27.95 -3.88
N ASP A 80 -18.02 28.88 -4.72
CA ASP A 80 -18.27 30.27 -4.33
C ASP A 80 -19.58 30.39 -3.51
N SER A 81 -19.91 31.61 -3.08
CA SER A 81 -21.15 31.89 -2.34
C SER A 81 -22.43 31.61 -3.14
N GLN A 82 -22.33 31.41 -4.45
CA GLN A 82 -23.43 31.04 -5.34
C GLN A 82 -23.46 29.53 -5.65
N GLY A 83 -22.58 28.74 -5.02
CA GLY A 83 -22.48 27.30 -5.23
C GLY A 83 -21.77 26.89 -6.52
N ARG A 84 -21.13 27.83 -7.24
CA ARG A 84 -20.40 27.55 -8.48
C ARG A 84 -18.98 27.14 -8.17
N LEU A 85 -18.42 26.21 -8.93
CA LEU A 85 -17.02 25.80 -8.77
C LEU A 85 -16.09 27.01 -8.96
N VAL A 86 -15.19 27.21 -8.01
CA VAL A 86 -14.13 28.21 -8.08
C VAL A 86 -13.01 27.63 -8.94
N GLU A 87 -13.09 27.91 -10.23
CA GLU A 87 -12.14 27.42 -11.22
C GLU A 87 -10.79 28.13 -11.07
N GLY A 88 -9.70 27.36 -10.95
CA GLY A 88 -8.33 27.89 -10.85
C GLY A 88 -7.48 27.33 -9.69
N ARG A 89 -8.03 26.38 -8.91
CA ARG A 89 -7.29 25.64 -7.87
C ARG A 89 -7.55 24.14 -8.00
N HIS A 90 -7.15 23.55 -9.12
CA HIS A 90 -7.41 22.14 -9.44
C HIS A 90 -6.38 21.15 -8.89
N ASN A 91 -5.41 21.62 -8.10
CA ASN A 91 -4.47 20.72 -7.42
C ASN A 91 -5.10 20.12 -6.15
N ASN A 92 -6.18 19.35 -6.32
CA ASN A 92 -6.74 18.55 -5.24
C ASN A 92 -6.00 17.21 -5.26
N GLN A 93 -5.24 16.93 -4.20
CA GLN A 93 -4.64 15.61 -4.02
C GLN A 93 -5.75 14.56 -3.90
N ALA A 94 -5.74 13.58 -4.81
CA ALA A 94 -6.50 12.36 -4.66
C ALA A 94 -5.70 11.42 -3.74
N TYR A 95 -6.39 10.80 -2.78
CA TYR A 95 -5.79 9.80 -1.92
C TYR A 95 -6.33 8.43 -2.31
N SER A 96 -5.42 7.49 -2.53
CA SER A 96 -5.75 6.11 -2.91
C SER A 96 -5.46 5.17 -1.75
N PHE A 97 -6.33 4.20 -1.55
CA PHE A 97 -6.25 3.20 -0.49
C PHE A 97 -6.29 1.79 -1.10
N THR A 98 -5.51 0.88 -0.53
CA THR A 98 -5.44 -0.57 -0.84
C THR A 98 -5.73 -1.39 0.40
#